data_AF-A0A1H3PTZ6-F1
#
_entry.id   AF-A0A1H3PTZ6-F1
#
_cell.length_a   1.000
_cell.length_b   1.000
_cell.length_c   1.000
_cell.angle_alpha   90.00
_cell.angle_beta   90.00
_cell.angle_gamma   90.00
#
_symmetry.space_group_name_H-M   'P 1'
#
loop_
_entity.id
_entity.type
_entity.pdbx_description
1 polymer ?
#
loop_
_entity_poly.entity_id
_entity_poly.type
_entity_poly.pdbx_seq_one_letter_code
_entity_poly.pdbx_strand_id
1 'polypeptide(L)'
;MAPTAPTDAELDVFIRARLASLGIDLDQLPAGTVADPETGSPGRDSVMASLRSFVRTTLVPLAGYQLPAPGVTNPATAAALSQQLAPMLYPSISTEWRK
;
A
#
# COMPACT_ATOMS: atom_id res chain seq x y z
N MET A 1 21.03 13.35 -4.51
CA MET A 1 19.99 13.82 -5.44
C MET A 1 18.77 12.95 -5.22
N ALA A 2 17.59 13.52 -4.95
CA ALA A 2 16.37 12.70 -4.82
C ALA A 2 16.02 12.11 -6.19
N PRO A 3 15.52 10.86 -6.25
CA PRO A 3 15.05 10.28 -7.52
C PRO A 3 13.91 11.14 -8.07
N THR A 4 13.93 11.37 -9.39
CA THR A 4 12.84 12.08 -10.07
C THR A 4 11.58 11.23 -10.02
N ALA A 5 10.46 11.84 -9.65
CA ALA A 5 9.19 11.13 -9.61
C ALA A 5 8.74 10.76 -11.04
N PRO A 6 8.15 9.58 -11.25
CA PRO A 6 7.70 9.17 -12.57
C PRO A 6 6.58 10.07 -13.08
N THR A 7 6.56 10.29 -14.39
CA THR A 7 5.49 10.97 -15.12
C THR A 7 4.24 10.09 -15.21
N ASP A 8 3.10 10.67 -15.57
CA ASP A 8 1.86 9.90 -15.73
C ASP A 8 1.93 8.87 -16.87
N ALA A 9 2.60 9.20 -17.97
CA ALA A 9 2.78 8.26 -19.08
C ALA A 9 3.64 7.05 -18.67
N GLU A 10 4.72 7.27 -17.91
CA GLU A 10 5.55 6.19 -17.38
C GLU A 10 4.77 5.32 -16.39
N LEU A 11 3.94 5.93 -15.54
CA LEU A 11 3.06 5.18 -14.64
C LEU A 11 2.01 4.37 -15.39
N ASP A 12 1.40 4.92 -16.45
CA ASP A 12 0.42 4.19 -17.25
C ASP A 12 1.04 2.96 -17.91
N VAL A 13 2.27 3.07 -18.45
CA VAL A 13 3.02 1.94 -19.00
C VAL A 13 3.27 0.88 -17.93
N PHE A 14 3.77 1.29 -16.75
CA PHE A 14 4.01 0.39 -15.63
C PHE A 14 2.74 -0.33 -15.17
N ILE A 15 1.64 0.41 -14.98
CA ILE A 15 0.35 -0.12 -14.53
C ILE A 15 -0.20 -1.13 -15.55
N ARG A 16 -0.23 -0.78 -16.84
CA ARG A 16 -0.71 -1.68 -17.89
C ARG A 16 0.12 -2.96 -17.96
N ALA A 17 1.44 -2.85 -17.91
CA ALA A 17 2.33 -4.02 -17.92
C ALA A 17 2.09 -4.90 -16.69
N ARG A 18 1.92 -4.30 -15.50
CA ARG A 18 1.68 -5.04 -14.27
C ARG A 18 0.33 -5.77 -14.30
N LEU A 19 -0.72 -5.10 -14.76
CA LEU A 19 -2.05 -5.69 -14.89
C LEU A 19 -2.07 -6.83 -15.92
N ALA A 20 -1.43 -6.63 -17.09
CA ALA A 20 -1.31 -7.67 -18.11
C ALA A 20 -0.58 -8.92 -17.57
N SER A 21 0.46 -8.74 -16.74
CA SER A 21 1.17 -9.86 -16.10
C SER A 21 0.29 -10.68 -15.12
N LEU A 22 -0.80 -10.07 -14.62
CA LEU A 22 -1.81 -10.71 -13.77
C LEU A 22 -3.01 -11.22 -14.58
N GLY A 23 -2.98 -11.10 -15.91
CA GLY A 23 -4.09 -11.46 -16.80
C GLY A 23 -5.26 -10.48 -16.78
N ILE A 24 -5.06 -9.26 -16.26
CA ILE A 24 -6.10 -8.22 -16.21
C ILE A 24 -5.95 -7.32 -17.45
N ASP A 25 -6.96 -7.34 -18.30
CA ASP A 25 -7.07 -6.47 -19.47
C ASP A 25 -7.97 -5.26 -19.17
N LEU A 26 -7.39 -4.06 -19.13
CA LEU A 26 -8.13 -2.81 -18.90
C LEU A 26 -9.00 -2.41 -20.09
N ASP A 27 -8.73 -2.93 -21.29
CA ASP A 27 -9.51 -2.57 -22.47
C ASP A 27 -10.90 -3.22 -22.48
N GLN A 28 -11.16 -4.15 -21.54
CA GLN A 28 -12.49 -4.69 -21.24
C GLN A 28 -13.40 -3.69 -20.50
N LEU A 29 -12.84 -2.64 -19.88
CA LEU A 29 -13.62 -1.61 -19.19
C LEU A 29 -14.20 -0.59 -20.17
N PRO A 30 -15.38 0.00 -19.87
CA PRO A 30 -15.94 1.08 -20.69
C PRO A 30 -14.97 2.26 -20.77
N ALA A 31 -14.84 2.85 -21.95
CA ALA A 31 -13.98 4.02 -22.15
C ALA A 31 -14.51 5.24 -21.39
N GLY A 32 -13.61 6.17 -21.06
CA GLY A 32 -13.97 7.39 -20.34
C GLY A 32 -14.00 7.22 -18.82
N THR A 33 -14.61 8.19 -18.15
CA THR A 33 -14.68 8.28 -16.69
C THR A 33 -16.02 7.85 -16.11
N VAL A 34 -17.05 7.74 -16.95
CA VAL A 34 -18.42 7.41 -16.55
C VAL A 34 -18.55 5.90 -16.34
N ALA A 35 -19.21 5.50 -15.27
CA ALA A 35 -19.50 4.09 -15.02
C ALA A 35 -20.58 3.57 -15.99
N ASP A 36 -20.49 2.29 -16.34
CA ASP A 36 -21.52 1.61 -17.12
C ASP A 36 -22.85 1.62 -16.34
N PRO A 37 -23.94 2.18 -16.90
CA PRO A 37 -25.24 2.24 -16.21
C PRO A 37 -25.86 0.87 -15.95
N GLU A 38 -25.54 -0.16 -16.75
CA GLU A 38 -26.15 -1.48 -16.63
C GLU A 38 -25.41 -2.37 -15.63
N THR A 39 -24.07 -2.40 -15.70
CA THR A 39 -23.25 -3.28 -14.85
C THR A 39 -22.63 -2.58 -13.64
N GLY A 40 -22.62 -1.24 -13.62
CA GLY A 40 -21.91 -0.44 -12.61
C GLY A 40 -20.39 -0.46 -12.78
N SER A 41 -19.86 -1.06 -13.86
CA SER A 41 -18.42 -1.14 -14.11
C SER A 41 -17.81 0.26 -14.22
N PRO A 42 -16.68 0.54 -13.55
CA PRO A 42 -16.08 1.87 -13.59
C PRO A 42 -15.51 2.17 -14.98
N GLY A 43 -15.53 3.45 -15.35
CA GLY A 43 -14.83 3.93 -16.54
C GLY A 43 -13.32 3.67 -16.46
N ARG A 44 -12.72 3.24 -17.57
CA ARG A 44 -11.30 2.90 -17.69
C ARG A 44 -10.39 4.03 -17.22
N ASP A 45 -10.73 5.28 -17.55
CA ASP A 45 -9.90 6.43 -17.20
C ASP A 45 -9.96 6.73 -15.70
N SER A 46 -11.11 6.50 -15.08
CA SER A 46 -11.30 6.62 -13.62
C SER A 46 -10.48 5.56 -12.88
N VAL A 47 -10.44 4.33 -13.39
CA VAL A 47 -9.58 3.26 -12.85
C VAL A 47 -8.11 3.63 -13.00
N MET A 48 -7.67 4.08 -14.18
CA MET A 48 -6.27 4.44 -14.40
C MET A 48 -5.83 5.61 -13.50
N ALA A 49 -6.67 6.63 -13.33
CA ALA A 49 -6.40 7.73 -12.42
C ALA A 49 -6.26 7.26 -10.95
N SER A 50 -7.14 6.36 -10.52
CA SER A 50 -7.12 5.78 -9.17
C SER A 50 -5.87 4.93 -8.93
N LEU A 51 -5.47 4.12 -9.91
CA LEU A 51 -4.25 3.32 -9.86
C LEU A 51 -2.99 4.17 -9.84
N ARG A 52 -2.94 5.25 -10.64
CA ARG A 52 -1.83 6.22 -10.59
C ARG A 52 -1.71 6.85 -9.20
N SER A 53 -2.83 7.28 -8.62
CA SER A 53 -2.86 7.83 -7.26
C SER A 53 -2.35 6.83 -6.23
N PHE A 54 -2.81 5.58 -6.30
CA PHE A 54 -2.37 4.50 -5.42
C PHE A 54 -0.86 4.24 -5.53
N VAL A 55 -0.33 4.09 -6.74
CA VAL A 55 1.11 3.84 -6.97
C VAL A 55 1.96 4.98 -6.41
N ARG A 56 1.55 6.23 -6.61
CA ARG A 56 2.28 7.41 -6.11
C ARG A 56 2.27 7.52 -4.60
N THR A 57 1.15 7.21 -3.95
CA THR A 57 0.93 7.56 -2.54
C THR A 57 1.13 6.40 -1.57
N THR A 58 0.95 5.16 -2.03
CA THR A 58 0.80 4.01 -1.12
C THR A 58 2.00 3.07 -1.15
N LEU A 59 2.64 2.86 -2.31
CA LEU A 59 3.72 1.89 -2.43
C LEU A 59 4.96 2.26 -1.61
N VAL A 60 5.36 3.53 -1.61
CA VAL A 60 6.55 3.97 -0.85
C VAL A 60 6.34 3.83 0.65
N PRO A 61 5.21 4.29 1.25
CA PRO A 61 4.92 4.00 2.65
C PRO A 61 4.87 2.52 2.98
N LEU A 62 4.26 1.68 2.14
CA LEU A 62 4.20 0.24 2.37
C LEU A 62 5.57 -0.43 2.27
N ALA A 63 6.39 -0.08 1.28
CA ALA A 63 7.74 -0.63 1.14
C ALA A 63 8.67 -0.20 2.29
N GLY A 64 8.42 0.99 2.86
CA GLY A 64 9.10 1.48 4.05
C GLY A 64 8.55 0.92 5.37
N TYR A 65 7.46 0.15 5.34
CA TYR A 65 6.88 -0.41 6.55
C TYR A 65 7.82 -1.45 7.16
N GLN A 66 8.28 -1.17 8.37
CA GLN A 66 9.13 -2.06 9.15
C GLN A 66 8.39 -2.46 10.43
N LEU A 67 8.37 -3.76 10.71
CA LEU A 67 7.91 -4.25 12.00
C LEU A 67 8.86 -3.77 13.10
N PRO A 68 8.37 -3.42 14.29
CA PRO A 68 9.22 -3.09 15.41
C PRO A 68 10.23 -4.20 15.68
N ALA A 69 11.53 -3.86 15.67
CA ALA A 69 12.61 -4.77 15.97
C ALA A 69 13.30 -4.36 17.30
N PRO A 70 13.57 -5.30 18.21
CA PRO A 70 14.27 -5.02 19.47
C PRO A 70 15.61 -4.31 19.23
N GLY A 71 15.88 -3.24 19.98
CA GLY A 71 17.14 -2.49 19.91
C GLY A 71 17.33 -1.61 18.68
N VAL A 72 16.42 -1.63 17.70
CA VAL A 72 16.50 -0.83 16.46
C VAL A 72 15.37 0.20 16.39
N THR A 73 14.13 -0.21 16.67
CA THR A 73 12.98 0.70 16.58
C THR A 73 12.88 1.59 17.80
N ASN A 74 12.59 2.87 17.60
CA ASN A 74 12.30 3.80 18.69
C ASN A 74 11.22 3.18 19.61
N PRO A 75 11.42 3.13 20.95
CA PRO A 75 10.49 2.49 21.87
C PRO A 75 9.06 3.03 21.80
N ALA A 76 8.87 4.33 21.55
CA ALA A 76 7.55 4.94 21.43
C ALA A 76 6.83 4.48 20.14
N THR A 77 7.57 4.38 19.04
CA THR A 77 7.06 3.84 17.78
C THR A 77 6.76 2.34 17.89
N ALA A 78 7.63 1.58 18.56
CA ALA A 78 7.43 0.16 18.81
C ALA A 78 6.16 -0.09 19.65
N ALA A 79 5.93 0.72 20.68
CA ALA A 79 4.73 0.64 21.50
C ALA A 79 3.44 0.97 20.71
N ALA A 80 3.46 2.03 19.87
CA ALA A 80 2.32 2.43 19.06
C ALA A 80 1.95 1.40 17.97
N LEU A 81 2.93 0.66 17.45
CA LEU A 81 2.75 -0.38 16.42
C LEU A 81 2.51 -1.77 17.00
N SER A 82 2.62 -1.95 18.32
CA SER A 82 2.39 -3.25 18.97
C SER A 82 0.90 -3.59 18.99
N GLN A 83 0.54 -4.76 18.46
CA GLN A 83 -0.85 -5.24 18.50
C GLN A 83 -1.31 -5.65 19.91
N GLN A 84 -0.38 -5.87 20.84
CA GLN A 84 -0.66 -6.15 22.24
C GLN A 84 0.22 -5.28 23.12
N LEU A 85 -0.40 -4.45 23.96
CA LEU A 85 0.24 -4.03 25.21
C LEU A 85 0.44 -5.32 26.02
N ALA A 86 1.69 -5.63 26.39
CA ALA A 86 1.97 -6.82 27.18
C ALA A 86 1.11 -6.76 28.46
N PRO A 87 0.27 -7.78 28.73
CA PRO A 87 -0.55 -7.79 29.93
C PRO A 87 0.36 -7.99 31.14
N MET A 88 0.77 -6.89 31.76
CA MET A 88 1.65 -6.88 32.94
C MET A 88 0.90 -7.29 34.22
N LEU A 89 0.00 -8.27 34.13
CA LEU A 89 -0.80 -8.72 35.27
C LEU A 89 0.03 -9.52 36.28
N TYR A 90 1.10 -10.18 35.82
CA TYR A 90 1.98 -11.00 36.65
C TYR A 90 3.45 -10.63 36.46
N PRO A 91 4.27 -10.59 37.54
CA PRO A 91 5.69 -10.23 37.46
C PRO A 91 6.50 -11.12 36.49
N SER A 92 6.15 -12.41 36.39
CA SER A 92 6.79 -13.38 35.49
C SER A 92 6.70 -12.99 34.01
N ILE A 93 5.56 -12.40 33.60
CA ILE A 93 5.36 -11.93 32.23
C ILE A 93 6.39 -10.83 31.90
N SER A 94 6.61 -9.89 32.84
CA SER A 94 7.56 -8.79 32.63
C SER A 94 9.02 -9.25 32.54
N THR A 95 9.36 -10.37 33.18
CA THR A 95 10.72 -10.93 33.15
C THR A 95 11.00 -11.61 31.82
N GLU A 96 10.06 -12.41 31.30
CA GLU A 96 10.24 -13.09 30.01
C GLU A 96 10.15 -12.14 28.81
N TRP A 97 9.37 -11.05 28.92
CA TRP A 97 9.26 -10.07 27.82
C TRP A 97 10.49 -9.15 27.65
N ARG A 98 11.38 -9.07 28.65
CA ARG A 98 12.59 -8.23 28.62
C ARG A 98 13.89 -9.00 28.32
N LYS A 99 13.80 -10.32 28.15
CA LYS A 99 14.91 -11.15 27.65
C LYS A 99 14.97 -11.06 26.13
#